data_AF-A0A7K4FS98-F1
#
_entry.id   AF-A0A7K4FS98-F1
#
_cell.length_a   1.000
_cell.length_b   1.000
_cell.length_c   1.000
_cell.angle_alpha   90.00
_cell.angle_beta   90.00
_cell.angle_gamma   90.00
#
_symmetry.space_group_name_H-M   'P 1'
#
loop_
_entity.id
_entity.type
_entity.pdbx_description
1 polymer ?
#
loop_
_entity_poly.entity_id
_entity_poly.type
_entity_poly.pdbx_seq_one_letter_code
_entity_poly.pdbx_strand_id
1 'polypeptide(L)'
;GKKAYKSVIEIPEKVEVVEVFRPSNEVPRIVDDVINRSKERGDVKVIWLQEGIRNEDAAEKARKEGLTVIQDKCMYKEYRKIFGV
;
A
#
# COMPACT_ATOMS: atom_id res chain seq x y z
N GLY A 1 19.44 10.20 5.95
CA GLY A 1 18.45 9.25 5.38
C GLY A 1 17.36 8.98 6.39
N LYS A 2 16.36 8.15 6.06
CA LYS A 2 15.38 7.60 7.01
C LYS A 2 15.73 6.14 7.33
N LYS A 3 15.34 5.63 8.49
CA LYS A 3 15.54 4.22 8.86
C LYS A 3 14.74 3.31 7.92
N ALA A 4 15.38 2.26 7.41
CA ALA A 4 14.71 1.21 6.65
C ALA A 4 14.31 0.08 7.60
N TYR A 5 13.02 -0.26 7.62
CA TYR A 5 12.46 -1.38 8.37
C TYR A 5 12.33 -2.60 7.46
N LYS A 6 12.37 -3.81 8.02
CA LYS A 6 12.26 -5.04 7.20
C LYS A 6 10.83 -5.30 6.71
N SER A 7 9.85 -4.73 7.39
CA SER A 7 8.43 -4.92 7.11
C SER A 7 7.63 -3.70 7.55
N VAL A 8 6.41 -3.54 7.00
CA VAL A 8 5.51 -2.44 7.39
C VAL A 8 5.03 -2.57 8.84
N ILE A 9 4.96 -3.78 9.38
CA ILE A 9 4.53 -4.06 10.76
C ILE A 9 5.56 -3.57 11.79
N GLU A 10 6.85 -3.51 11.44
CA GLU A 10 7.93 -3.06 12.34
C GLU A 10 8.03 -1.54 12.49
N ILE A 11 7.29 -0.75 11.70
CA ILE A 11 7.35 0.71 11.74
C ILE A 11 6.60 1.21 12.99
N PRO A 12 7.27 1.86 13.97
CA PRO A 12 6.62 2.30 15.21
C PRO A 12 5.68 3.49 14.99
N GLU A 13 5.98 4.36 14.02
CA GLU A 13 5.17 5.53 13.69
C GLU A 13 3.84 5.14 13.00
N LYS A 14 2.91 6.10 12.93
CA LYS A 14 1.63 5.95 12.23
C LYS A 14 1.85 5.86 10.71
N VAL A 15 1.16 4.92 10.05
CA VAL A 15 1.21 4.72 8.60
C VAL A 15 -0.21 4.69 8.05
N GLU A 16 -0.61 5.71 7.27
CA GLU A 16 -1.97 5.78 6.69
C GLU A 16 -2.05 5.19 5.28
N VAL A 17 -0.96 5.27 4.53
CA VAL A 17 -0.86 4.82 3.15
C VAL A 17 0.39 3.96 3.01
N VAL A 18 0.23 2.79 2.39
CA VAL A 18 1.35 1.89 2.05
C VAL A 18 1.54 1.91 0.54
N GLU A 19 2.60 2.58 0.10
CA GLU A 19 2.99 2.68 -1.31
C GLU A 19 3.97 1.56 -1.68
N VAL A 20 3.58 0.73 -2.63
CA VAL A 20 4.27 -0.52 -2.98
C VAL A 20 5.00 -0.37 -4.30
N PHE A 21 6.33 -0.50 -4.25
CA PHE A 21 7.23 -0.56 -5.41
C PHE A 21 7.77 -1.98 -5.67
N ARG A 22 7.29 -2.99 -4.92
CA ARG A 22 7.70 -4.39 -5.10
C ARG A 22 6.95 -5.02 -6.28
N PRO A 23 7.56 -5.99 -6.99
CA PRO A 23 6.93 -6.61 -8.15
C PRO A 23 5.63 -7.33 -7.80
N SER A 24 4.73 -7.48 -8.79
CA SER A 24 3.37 -8.02 -8.63
C SER A 24 3.29 -9.40 -7.96
N ASN A 25 4.32 -10.24 -8.10
CA ASN A 25 4.38 -11.55 -7.47
C ASN A 25 4.63 -11.50 -5.95
N GLU A 26 5.15 -10.38 -5.43
CA GLU A 26 5.36 -10.17 -3.99
C GLU A 26 4.18 -9.44 -3.32
N VAL A 27 3.28 -8.87 -4.10
CA VAL A 27 2.09 -8.15 -3.60
C VAL A 27 1.25 -8.97 -2.61
N PRO A 28 0.99 -10.29 -2.82
CA PRO A 28 0.19 -11.06 -1.88
C PRO A 28 0.71 -11.02 -0.43
N ARG A 29 2.03 -11.22 -0.25
CA ARG A 29 2.65 -11.15 1.08
C ARG A 29 2.57 -9.74 1.68
N ILE A 30 2.78 -8.71 0.85
CA ILE A 30 2.72 -7.31 1.31
C ILE A 30 1.30 -6.94 1.74
N VAL A 31 0.29 -7.37 0.98
CA VAL A 31 -1.12 -7.19 1.35
C VAL A 31 -1.42 -7.84 2.70
N ASP A 32 -0.89 -9.03 2.96
CA ASP A 32 -1.08 -9.72 4.24
C ASP A 32 -0.49 -8.93 5.41
N ASP A 33 0.74 -8.43 5.27
CA ASP A 33 1.38 -7.57 6.28
C ASP A 33 0.58 -6.27 6.51
N VAL A 34 0.04 -5.69 5.44
CA VAL A 34 -0.77 -4.46 5.50
C VAL A 34 -2.12 -4.70 6.19
N ILE A 35 -2.81 -5.80 5.87
CA ILE A 35 -4.06 -6.20 6.54
C ILE A 35 -3.79 -6.45 8.03
N ASN A 36 -2.72 -7.17 8.37
CA ASN A 36 -2.35 -7.44 9.76
C ASN A 36 -2.12 -6.13 10.52
N ARG A 37 -1.33 -5.21 9.96
CA ARG A 37 -1.13 -3.89 10.56
C ARG A 37 -2.44 -3.11 10.72
N SER A 38 -3.30 -3.12 9.69
CA SER A 38 -4.60 -2.46 9.75
C SER A 38 -5.47 -3.01 10.87
N LYS A 39 -5.48 -4.33 11.07
CA LYS A 39 -6.25 -4.99 12.15
C LYS A 39 -5.67 -4.70 13.53
N GLU A 40 -4.34 -4.73 13.67
CA GLU A 40 -3.67 -4.55 14.96
C GLU A 40 -3.65 -3.09 15.40
N ARG A 41 -3.42 -2.15 14.47
CA ARG A 41 -3.17 -0.73 14.79
C ARG A 41 -4.28 0.21 14.32
N GLY A 42 -5.11 -0.21 13.36
CA GLY A 42 -6.18 0.63 12.80
C GLY A 42 -5.69 1.87 12.06
N ASP A 43 -4.39 1.95 11.73
CA ASP A 43 -3.79 3.18 11.21
C ASP A 43 -3.65 3.20 9.69
N VAL A 44 -3.60 2.04 9.03
CA VAL A 44 -3.54 1.93 7.56
C VAL A 44 -4.94 1.96 6.96
N LYS A 45 -5.11 2.78 5.91
CA LYS A 45 -6.38 2.94 5.19
C LYS A 45 -6.26 2.64 3.70
N VAL A 46 -5.07 2.83 3.14
CA VAL A 46 -4.82 2.73 1.70
C VAL A 46 -3.60 1.86 1.44
N ILE A 47 -3.74 0.93 0.49
CA ILE A 47 -2.60 0.31 -0.19
C ILE A 47 -2.56 0.81 -1.64
N TRP A 48 -1.41 1.29 -2.05
CA TRP A 48 -1.18 1.89 -3.36
C TRP A 48 -0.12 1.08 -4.11
N LEU A 49 -0.52 0.30 -5.09
CA LEU A 49 0.40 -0.40 -5.98
C LEU A 49 0.83 0.56 -7.09
N GLN A 50 2.14 0.81 -7.17
CA GLN A 50 2.70 1.74 -8.15
C GLN A 50 2.45 1.32 -9.60
N GLU A 51 2.68 2.25 -10.53
CA GLU A 51 2.55 2.00 -11.98
C GLU A 51 3.33 0.74 -12.39
N GLY A 52 2.67 -0.12 -13.16
CA GLY A 52 3.16 -1.44 -13.57
C GLY A 52 2.90 -2.58 -12.56
N ILE A 53 2.37 -2.30 -11.37
CA ILE A 53 2.15 -3.30 -10.32
C ILE A 53 0.64 -3.54 -10.12
N ARG A 54 0.23 -4.80 -10.27
CA ARG A 54 -1.17 -5.26 -10.16
C ARG A 54 -1.22 -6.68 -9.61
N ASN A 55 -2.19 -6.95 -8.75
CA ASN A 55 -2.53 -8.31 -8.32
C ASN A 55 -3.99 -8.31 -7.87
N GLU A 56 -4.90 -8.79 -8.71
CA GLU A 56 -6.35 -8.67 -8.46
C GLU A 56 -6.80 -9.48 -7.24
N ASP A 57 -6.29 -10.69 -7.05
CA ASP A 57 -6.66 -11.54 -5.91
C ASP A 57 -6.26 -10.88 -4.58
N ALA A 58 -5.03 -10.35 -4.51
CA ALA A 58 -4.55 -9.63 -3.34
C ALA A 58 -5.30 -8.30 -3.14
N ALA A 59 -5.62 -7.59 -4.22
CA ALA A 59 -6.43 -6.37 -4.16
C ALA A 59 -7.84 -6.65 -3.64
N GLU A 60 -8.50 -7.71 -4.10
CA GLU A 60 -9.83 -8.12 -3.62
C GLU A 60 -9.76 -8.50 -2.13
N LYS A 61 -8.72 -9.24 -1.72
CA LYS A 61 -8.49 -9.56 -0.30
C LYS A 61 -8.40 -8.30 0.56
N ALA A 62 -7.60 -7.30 0.16
CA ALA A 62 -7.47 -6.04 0.88
C ALA A 62 -8.79 -5.24 0.92
N ARG A 63 -9.55 -5.20 -0.18
CA ARG A 63 -10.87 -4.53 -0.23
C ARG A 63 -11.88 -5.18 0.71
N LYS A 64 -11.92 -6.52 0.80
CA LYS A 64 -12.79 -7.26 1.73
C LYS A 64 -12.51 -6.92 3.20
N GLU A 65 -11.29 -6.53 3.51
CA GLU A 65 -10.85 -6.08 4.84
C GLU A 65 -11.05 -4.57 5.06
N GLY A 66 -11.73 -3.88 4.14
CA GLY A 66 -12.09 -2.47 4.26
C GLY A 66 -11.00 -1.47 3.83
N LEU A 67 -9.89 -1.95 3.24
CA LEU A 67 -8.84 -1.08 2.74
C LEU A 67 -9.21 -0.49 1.36
N THR A 68 -8.83 0.77 1.14
CA THR A 68 -8.82 1.35 -0.20
C THR A 68 -7.64 0.81 -0.98
N VAL A 69 -7.89 0.25 -2.16
CA VAL A 69 -6.84 -0.32 -3.01
C VAL A 69 -6.74 0.47 -4.31
N ILE A 70 -5.57 1.03 -4.55
CA ILE A 70 -5.21 1.70 -5.80
C ILE A 70 -4.16 0.85 -6.50
N GLN A 71 -4.36 0.55 -7.78
CA GLN A 71 -3.43 -0.27 -8.56
C GLN A 71 -3.01 0.45 -9.84
N ASP A 72 -1.79 0.16 -10.29
CA ASP A 72 -1.23 0.65 -11.55
C ASP A 72 -1.37 2.16 -11.74
N LYS A 73 -0.98 2.91 -10.70
CA LYS A 73 -0.97 4.37 -10.73
C LYS A 73 0.30 4.89 -10.10
N CYS A 74 0.85 5.96 -10.65
CA CYS A 74 1.95 6.67 -10.01
C CYS A 74 1.43 7.80 -9.13
N MET A 75 1.83 7.84 -7.85
CA MET A 75 1.30 8.81 -6.88
C MET A 75 1.70 10.23 -7.27
N TYR A 76 2.93 10.41 -7.77
CA TYR A 76 3.40 11.69 -8.31
C TYR A 76 2.61 12.13 -9.55
N LYS A 77 2.36 11.23 -10.51
CA LYS A 77 1.59 11.57 -11.72
C LYS A 77 0.13 11.93 -11.38
N GLU A 78 -0.50 11.18 -10.49
CA GLU A 78 -1.86 11.48 -10.03
C GLU A 78 -1.90 12.81 -9.25
N TYR A 79 -0.92 13.09 -8.40
CA TYR A 79 -0.79 14.38 -7.72
C TYR A 79 -0.66 15.54 -8.72
N ARG A 80 0.24 15.42 -9.71
CA ARG A 80 0.43 16.43 -10.76
C ARG A 80 -0.82 16.63 -11.60
N LYS A 81 -1.59 15.58 -11.88
CA LYS A 81 -2.84 15.67 -12.64
C LYS A 81 -3.93 16.44 -11.89
N ILE A 82 -4.00 16.30 -10.56
CA ILE A 82 -5.05 16.91 -9.73
C ILE A 82 -4.67 18.34 -9.31
N PHE A 83 -3.41 18.56 -8.93
CA PHE A 83 -2.95 19.79 -8.27
C PHE A 83 -1.85 20.53 -9.03
N GLY A 84 -1.32 19.96 -10.12
CA GLY A 84 -0.31 20.61 -10.93
C GLY A 84 -0.93 21.75 -11.73
N VAL A 85 -0.62 22.98 -11.33
CA VAL A 85 -0.64 24.15 -12.22
C VAL A 85 0.43 23.99 -13.29
#